data_AF-A0A1G0GSC0-F1
#
_entry.id   AF-A0A1G0GSC0-F1
#
_cell.length_a   1.000
_cell.length_b   1.000
_cell.length_c   1.000
_cell.angle_alpha   90.00
_cell.angle_beta   90.00
_cell.angle_gamma   90.00
#
_symmetry.space_group_name_H-M   'P 1'
#
loop_
_entity.id
_entity.type
_entity.pdbx_description
1 polymer ?
#
loop_
_entity_poly.entity_id
_entity_poly.type
_entity_poly.pdbx_seq_one_letter_code
_entity_poly.pdbx_strand_id
1 'polypeptide(L)'
;MTSAAKKYFDVLSYVKTSKALGVKEDLAEYQARQLAEIIDIASANTQEEFTVRELATKTDIHELRAATKTDIQAVKTDIHELRAATQADIHELRSELKADIYELGTTLRTEFKADIYELRTELKTDIRELRTDVNGLKDTTKDLVDRIGNLRYDTIKFVVWTGVSIVVFIGTMMAKGFHWL
;
A
#
# COMPACT_ATOMS: atom_id res chain seq x y z
N MET A 1 -52.50 29.04 4.76
CA MET A 1 -53.66 28.65 3.93
C MET A 1 -54.77 29.64 4.23
N THR A 2 -55.11 30.47 3.25
CA THR A 2 -56.15 31.49 3.38
C THR A 2 -57.50 30.80 3.49
N SER A 3 -58.14 30.92 4.66
CA SER A 3 -59.52 30.46 4.88
C SER A 3 -60.43 31.26 3.96
N ALA A 4 -60.84 30.67 2.85
CA ALA A 4 -61.87 31.23 2.00
C ALA A 4 -63.16 31.30 2.82
N ALA A 5 -63.67 32.51 3.06
CA ALA A 5 -64.90 32.71 3.82
C ALA A 5 -66.03 31.89 3.18
N LYS A 6 -66.54 30.89 3.92
CA LYS A 6 -67.60 30.00 3.47
C LYS A 6 -68.84 30.85 3.20
N LYS A 7 -69.15 31.13 1.93
CA LYS A 7 -70.37 31.84 1.53
C LYS A 7 -71.51 30.84 1.59
N TYR A 8 -72.40 31.00 2.56
CA TYR A 8 -73.59 30.16 2.71
C TYR A 8 -74.72 30.68 1.81
N PHE A 9 -75.54 29.77 1.30
CA PHE A 9 -76.76 30.12 0.59
C PHE A 9 -77.77 30.72 1.58
N ASP A 10 -78.13 31.99 1.38
CA ASP A 10 -79.10 32.68 2.23
C ASP A 10 -80.52 32.49 1.69
N VAL A 11 -81.24 31.58 2.33
CA VAL A 11 -82.64 31.25 2.04
C VAL A 11 -83.54 32.50 2.11
N LEU A 12 -83.34 33.37 3.11
CA LEU A 12 -84.18 34.55 3.33
C LEU A 12 -83.94 35.61 2.25
N SER A 13 -82.69 35.83 1.87
CA SER A 13 -82.34 36.72 0.76
C SER A 13 -82.94 36.22 -0.55
N TYR A 14 -82.82 34.92 -0.85
CA TYR A 14 -83.39 34.31 -2.04
C TYR A 14 -84.92 34.43 -2.10
N VAL A 15 -85.63 34.17 -1.00
CA VAL A 15 -87.10 34.29 -0.94
C VAL A 15 -87.53 35.73 -1.16
N LYS A 16 -86.87 36.71 -0.53
CA LYS A 16 -87.16 38.14 -0.69
C LYS A 16 -86.98 38.60 -2.14
N THR A 17 -85.88 38.22 -2.77
CA THR A 17 -85.61 38.58 -4.17
C THR A 17 -86.59 37.89 -5.12
N SER A 18 -86.90 36.62 -4.90
CA SER A 18 -87.87 35.88 -5.72
C SER A 18 -89.27 36.47 -5.64
N LYS A 19 -89.70 36.88 -4.43
CA LYS A 19 -90.96 37.60 -4.21
C LYS A 19 -91.00 38.94 -4.92
N ALA A 20 -89.91 39.71 -4.88
CA ALA A 20 -89.79 40.98 -5.60
C ALA A 20 -89.88 40.83 -7.13
N LEU A 21 -89.58 39.64 -7.65
CA LEU A 21 -89.69 39.28 -9.07
C LEU A 21 -91.06 38.71 -9.46
N GLY A 22 -92.03 38.68 -8.55
CA GLY A 22 -93.41 38.24 -8.81
C GLY A 22 -93.66 36.74 -8.58
N VAL A 23 -92.71 36.01 -7.99
CA VAL A 23 -92.92 34.62 -7.58
C VAL A 23 -93.82 34.59 -6.34
N LYS A 24 -94.81 33.69 -6.32
CA LYS A 24 -95.63 33.45 -5.11
C LYS A 24 -94.74 33.04 -3.94
N GLU A 25 -94.98 33.62 -2.76
CA GLU A 25 -94.17 33.41 -1.56
C GLU A 25 -94.00 31.92 -1.22
N ASP A 26 -95.09 31.15 -1.25
CA ASP A 26 -95.06 29.69 -1.02
C ASP A 26 -94.14 28.94 -1.99
N LEU A 27 -94.12 29.38 -3.26
CA LEU A 27 -93.27 28.77 -4.29
C LEU A 27 -91.80 29.19 -4.12
N ALA A 28 -91.55 30.45 -3.77
CA ALA A 28 -90.21 30.94 -3.49
C ALA A 28 -89.60 30.25 -2.26
N GLU A 29 -90.38 30.07 -1.19
CA GLU A 29 -89.96 29.31 0.00
C GLU A 29 -89.67 27.85 -0.33
N TYR A 30 -90.55 27.20 -1.09
CA TYR A 30 -90.35 25.81 -1.51
C TYR A 30 -89.06 25.66 -2.33
N GLN A 31 -88.84 26.51 -3.32
CA GLN A 31 -87.62 26.51 -4.14
C GLN A 31 -86.35 26.79 -3.30
N ALA A 32 -86.43 27.75 -2.37
CA ALA A 32 -85.31 28.07 -1.49
C ALA A 32 -84.92 26.89 -0.60
N ARG A 33 -85.91 26.15 -0.09
CA ARG A 33 -85.68 24.95 0.73
C ARG A 33 -85.07 23.82 -0.10
N GLN A 34 -85.59 23.54 -1.29
CA GLN A 34 -85.01 22.53 -2.18
C GLN A 34 -83.56 22.87 -2.57
N LEU A 35 -83.27 24.13 -2.87
CA LEU A 35 -81.91 24.58 -3.21
C LEU A 35 -80.96 24.48 -2.02
N ALA A 36 -81.41 24.86 -0.82
CA ALA A 36 -80.63 24.70 0.40
C ALA A 36 -80.30 23.22 0.65
N GLU A 37 -81.28 22.33 0.52
CA GLU A 37 -81.10 20.88 0.69
C GLU A 37 -80.10 20.31 -0.33
N ILE A 38 -80.20 20.69 -1.61
CA ILE A 38 -79.25 20.26 -2.65
C ILE A 38 -77.82 20.74 -2.35
N ILE A 39 -77.67 21.98 -1.88
CA ILE A 39 -76.36 22.55 -1.54
C ILE A 39 -75.76 21.85 -0.31
N ASP A 40 -76.58 21.56 0.70
CA ASP A 40 -76.14 20.82 1.88
C ASP A 40 -75.65 19.41 1.50
N ILE A 41 -76.43 18.68 0.68
CA ILE A 41 -76.04 17.35 0.16
C ILE A 41 -74.75 17.43 -0.66
N ALA A 42 -74.64 18.39 -1.58
CA ALA A 42 -73.44 18.56 -2.40
C ALA A 42 -72.21 18.87 -1.54
N SER A 43 -72.35 19.71 -0.51
CA SER A 43 -71.25 20.07 0.38
C SER A 43 -70.80 18.90 1.26
N ALA A 44 -71.74 18.08 1.74
CA ALA A 44 -71.45 16.87 2.51
C ALA A 44 -70.69 15.84 1.66
N ASN A 45 -71.18 15.56 0.45
CA ASN A 45 -70.51 14.63 -0.48
C ASN A 45 -69.10 15.10 -0.86
N THR A 46 -68.90 16.41 -1.07
CA THR A 46 -67.58 16.96 -1.43
C THR A 46 -66.58 16.86 -0.27
N GLN A 47 -67.03 17.07 0.97
CA GLN A 47 -66.18 16.90 2.15
C GLN A 47 -65.81 15.43 2.40
N GLU A 48 -66.76 14.52 2.22
CA GLU A 48 -66.52 13.08 2.31
C GLU A 48 -65.53 12.62 1.23
N GLU A 49 -65.69 13.05 -0.01
CA GLU A 49 -64.79 12.68 -1.11
C GLU A 49 -63.37 13.27 -0.94
N PHE A 50 -63.25 14.50 -0.44
CA PHE A 50 -61.95 15.12 -0.15
C PHE A 50 -61.22 14.42 1.01
N THR A 51 -61.93 14.06 2.08
CA THR A 51 -61.31 13.37 3.23
C THR A 51 -60.85 11.96 2.89
N VAL A 52 -61.58 11.23 2.05
CA VAL A 52 -61.21 9.86 1.66
C VAL A 52 -60.01 9.83 0.70
N ARG A 53 -59.84 10.85 -0.16
CA ARG A 53 -58.83 10.83 -1.23
C ARG A 53 -57.43 11.29 -0.81
N GLU A 54 -57.29 12.09 0.23
CA GLU A 54 -56.00 12.64 0.68
C GLU A 54 -55.44 12.03 1.98
N LEU A 55 -56.22 11.24 2.72
CA LEU A 55 -55.76 10.66 3.98
C LEU A 55 -55.07 9.32 3.76
N ALA A 56 -53.79 9.23 4.16
CA ALA A 56 -53.13 7.95 4.34
C ALA A 56 -53.92 7.09 5.35
N THR A 57 -54.30 5.90 4.90
CA THR A 57 -55.08 4.96 5.69
C THR A 57 -54.19 4.16 6.64
N LYS A 58 -54.82 3.48 7.61
CA LYS A 58 -54.09 2.52 8.46
C LYS A 58 -53.44 1.42 7.61
N THR A 59 -54.08 1.04 6.50
CA THR A 59 -53.55 0.06 5.55
C THR A 59 -52.25 0.55 4.93
N ASP A 60 -52.19 1.79 4.43
CA ASP A 60 -50.97 2.37 3.85
C ASP A 60 -49.82 2.40 4.87
N ILE A 61 -50.11 2.75 6.12
CA ILE A 61 -49.12 2.73 7.21
C ILE A 61 -48.63 1.30 7.48
N HIS A 62 -49.53 0.32 7.47
CA HIS A 62 -49.17 -1.08 7.65
C HIS A 62 -48.30 -1.62 6.51
N GLU A 63 -48.62 -1.28 5.27
CA GLU A 63 -47.83 -1.64 4.09
C GLU A 63 -46.45 -1.00 4.11
N LEU A 64 -46.36 0.31 4.38
CA LEU A 64 -45.08 1.01 4.53
C LEU A 64 -44.24 0.42 5.66
N ARG A 65 -44.86 0.06 6.79
CA ARG A 65 -44.16 -0.61 7.90
C ARG A 65 -43.65 -1.99 7.51
N ALA A 66 -44.42 -2.75 6.73
CA ALA A 66 -44.00 -4.06 6.23
C ALA A 66 -42.84 -3.93 5.25
N ALA A 67 -42.94 -3.02 4.27
CA ALA A 67 -41.88 -2.72 3.32
C ALA A 67 -40.58 -2.29 4.02
N THR A 68 -40.68 -1.31 4.94
CA THR A 68 -39.53 -0.84 5.73
C THR A 68 -38.91 -1.97 6.56
N LYS A 69 -39.72 -2.87 7.12
CA LYS A 69 -39.21 -4.02 7.86
C LYS A 69 -38.42 -4.97 6.94
N THR A 70 -38.93 -5.22 5.73
CA THR A 70 -38.23 -6.03 4.72
C THR A 70 -36.91 -5.38 4.32
N ASP A 71 -36.90 -4.09 4.03
CA ASP A 71 -35.69 -3.35 3.66
C ASP A 71 -34.64 -3.38 4.79
N ILE A 72 -35.06 -3.22 6.05
CA ILE A 72 -34.17 -3.35 7.20
C ILE A 72 -33.57 -4.76 7.31
N GLN A 73 -34.33 -5.82 6.99
CA GLN A 73 -33.77 -7.17 6.99
C GLN A 73 -32.79 -7.38 5.83
N ALA A 74 -33.10 -6.86 4.64
CA ALA A 74 -32.20 -6.92 3.49
C ALA A 74 -30.86 -6.22 3.80
N VAL A 75 -30.90 -4.99 4.31
CA VAL A 75 -29.69 -4.25 4.71
C VAL A 75 -28.89 -4.99 5.80
N LYS A 76 -29.56 -5.65 6.75
CA LYS A 76 -28.86 -6.49 7.74
C LYS A 76 -28.12 -7.65 7.09
N THR A 77 -28.75 -8.32 6.14
CA THR A 77 -28.11 -9.39 5.36
C THR A 77 -26.90 -8.86 4.60
N ASP A 78 -27.04 -7.74 3.88
CA ASP A 78 -25.94 -7.12 3.13
C ASP A 78 -24.77 -6.75 4.05
N ILE A 79 -25.04 -6.21 5.25
CA ILE A 79 -24.01 -5.90 6.25
C ILE A 79 -23.30 -7.18 6.72
N HIS A 80 -24.03 -8.28 6.93
CA HIS A 80 -23.45 -9.55 7.33
C HIS A 80 -22.57 -10.15 6.23
N GLU A 81 -23.01 -10.08 4.98
CA GLU A 81 -22.25 -10.54 3.81
C GLU A 81 -20.98 -9.72 3.61
N LEU A 82 -21.08 -8.39 3.65
CA LEU A 82 -19.91 -7.50 3.58
C LEU A 82 -18.91 -7.79 4.70
N ARG A 83 -19.39 -7.99 5.93
CA ARG A 83 -18.51 -8.34 7.06
C ARG A 83 -17.81 -9.68 6.84
N ALA A 84 -18.50 -10.68 6.32
CA ALA A 84 -17.92 -11.99 6.02
C ALA A 84 -16.87 -11.89 4.90
N ALA A 85 -17.18 -11.16 3.82
CA ALA A 85 -16.25 -10.90 2.72
C ALA A 85 -14.98 -10.17 3.21
N THR A 86 -15.13 -9.06 3.94
CA THR A 86 -13.98 -8.33 4.50
C THR A 86 -13.15 -9.19 5.45
N GLN A 87 -13.78 -10.07 6.24
CA GLN A 87 -13.03 -10.98 7.11
C GLN A 87 -12.26 -12.02 6.30
N ALA A 88 -12.82 -12.53 5.20
CA ALA A 88 -12.14 -13.44 4.28
C ALA A 88 -10.93 -12.76 3.62
N ASP A 89 -11.11 -11.55 3.09
CA ASP A 89 -10.04 -10.76 2.46
C ASP A 89 -8.88 -10.50 3.45
N ILE A 90 -9.20 -10.15 4.70
CA ILE A 90 -8.18 -9.95 5.76
C ILE A 90 -7.42 -11.26 6.04
N HIS A 91 -8.11 -12.40 6.05
CA HIS A 91 -7.46 -13.70 6.27
C HIS A 91 -6.56 -14.09 5.09
N GLU A 92 -6.99 -13.84 3.86
CA GLU A 92 -6.21 -14.09 2.64
C GLU A 92 -4.96 -13.23 2.61
N LEU A 93 -5.09 -11.90 2.77
CA LEU A 93 -3.96 -10.97 2.83
C LEU A 93 -2.96 -11.34 3.94
N ARG A 94 -3.45 -11.79 5.10
CA ARG A 94 -2.57 -12.24 6.19
C ARG A 94 -1.81 -13.51 5.82
N SER A 95 -2.43 -14.41 5.06
CA SER A 95 -1.80 -15.63 4.58
C SER A 95 -0.74 -15.33 3.53
N GLU A 96 -1.06 -14.49 2.55
CA GLU A 96 -0.12 -14.00 1.52
C GLU A 96 1.09 -13.33 2.15
N LEU A 97 0.88 -12.35 3.03
CA LEU A 97 1.98 -11.66 3.70
C LEU A 97 2.88 -12.62 4.50
N LYS A 98 2.31 -13.67 5.10
CA LYS A 98 3.09 -14.68 5.82
C LYS A 98 3.93 -15.53 4.86
N ALA A 99 3.39 -15.85 3.69
CA ALA A 99 4.12 -16.57 2.64
C ALA A 99 5.27 -15.70 2.11
N ASP A 100 5.02 -14.43 1.79
CA ASP A 100 6.02 -13.48 1.30
C ASP A 100 7.17 -13.29 2.29
N ILE A 101 6.86 -13.14 3.59
CA ILE A 101 7.87 -13.03 4.65
C ILE A 101 8.71 -14.31 4.73
N TYR A 102 8.08 -15.48 4.58
CA TYR A 102 8.79 -16.75 4.60
C TYR A 102 9.72 -16.87 3.40
N GLU A 103 9.22 -16.59 2.19
CA GLU A 103 9.97 -16.63 0.95
C GLU A 103 11.18 -15.69 1.01
N LEU A 104 10.96 -14.41 1.35
CA LEU A 104 12.03 -13.43 1.51
C LEU A 104 13.08 -13.91 2.52
N GLY A 105 12.65 -14.46 3.66
CA GLY A 105 13.55 -15.02 4.66
C GLY A 105 14.35 -16.22 4.17
N THR A 106 13.80 -17.04 3.27
CA THR A 106 14.54 -18.16 2.65
C THR A 106 15.52 -17.68 1.58
N THR A 107 15.12 -16.72 0.75
CA THR A 107 15.96 -16.14 -0.30
C THR A 107 17.17 -15.44 0.32
N LEU A 108 16.96 -14.51 1.25
CA LEU A 108 18.06 -13.80 1.93
C LEU A 108 19.03 -14.73 2.65
N ARG A 109 18.51 -15.78 3.30
CA ARG A 109 19.37 -16.78 3.97
C ARG A 109 20.23 -17.55 2.97
N THR A 110 19.69 -17.83 1.79
CA THR A 110 20.39 -18.60 0.75
C THR A 110 21.45 -17.75 0.08
N GLU A 111 21.10 -16.52 -0.31
CA GLU A 111 22.02 -15.54 -0.88
C GLU A 111 23.17 -15.23 0.08
N PHE A 112 22.89 -14.87 1.34
CA PHE A 112 23.98 -14.60 2.29
C PHE A 112 24.87 -15.81 2.56
N LYS A 113 24.34 -17.04 2.51
CA LYS A 113 25.19 -18.24 2.61
C LYS A 113 26.09 -18.40 1.39
N ALA A 114 25.58 -18.10 0.20
CA ALA A 114 26.35 -18.14 -1.04
C ALA A 114 27.47 -17.08 -1.01
N ASP A 115 27.15 -15.83 -0.67
CA ASP A 115 28.11 -14.73 -0.58
C ASP A 115 29.22 -15.03 0.44
N ILE A 116 28.86 -15.56 1.62
CA ILE A 116 29.85 -15.97 2.64
C ILE A 116 30.76 -17.08 2.11
N TYR A 117 30.21 -18.03 1.35
CA TYR A 117 31.00 -19.12 0.77
C TYR A 117 31.95 -18.63 -0.32
N GLU A 118 31.48 -17.71 -1.18
CA GLU A 118 32.27 -17.08 -2.23
C GLU A 118 33.42 -16.27 -1.63
N LEU A 119 33.14 -15.33 -0.71
CA LEU A 119 34.16 -14.54 -0.01
C LEU A 119 35.19 -15.43 0.71
N ARG A 120 34.75 -16.54 1.31
CA ARG A 120 35.67 -17.49 1.95
C ARG A 120 36.60 -18.17 0.94
N THR A 121 36.08 -18.45 -0.25
CA THR A 121 36.83 -19.10 -1.33
C THR A 121 37.83 -18.12 -1.95
N GLU A 122 37.42 -16.88 -2.19
CA GLU A 122 38.29 -15.78 -2.62
C GLU A 122 39.42 -15.57 -1.63
N LEU A 123 39.11 -15.35 -0.34
CA LEU A 123 40.13 -15.13 0.69
C LEU A 123 41.12 -16.30 0.81
N LYS A 124 40.64 -17.55 0.63
CA LYS A 124 41.52 -18.72 0.64
C LYS A 124 42.44 -18.75 -0.58
N THR A 125 42.00 -18.23 -1.71
CA THR A 125 42.80 -18.10 -2.93
C THR A 125 43.85 -17.01 -2.74
N ASP A 126 43.46 -15.82 -2.30
CA ASP A 126 44.37 -14.72 -2.00
C ASP A 126 45.46 -15.13 -1.00
N ILE A 127 45.11 -15.86 0.05
CA ILE A 127 46.09 -16.38 1.03
C ILE A 127 47.10 -17.34 0.39
N ARG A 128 46.68 -18.16 -0.59
CA ARG A 128 47.60 -19.06 -1.30
C ARG A 128 48.51 -18.30 -2.25
N GLU A 129 47.99 -17.29 -2.93
CA GLU A 129 48.76 -16.40 -3.81
C GLU A 129 49.81 -15.65 -2.99
N LEU A 130 49.42 -15.00 -1.90
CA LEU A 130 50.35 -14.34 -0.98
C LEU A 130 51.42 -15.28 -0.42
N ARG A 131 51.05 -16.54 -0.09
CA ARG A 131 52.04 -17.54 0.35
C ARG A 131 53.04 -17.88 -0.76
N THR A 132 52.58 -17.93 -2.01
CA THR A 132 53.43 -18.18 -3.17
C THR A 132 54.39 -17.02 -3.38
N ASP A 133 53.89 -15.79 -3.32
CA ASP A 133 54.72 -14.57 -3.44
C ASP A 133 55.79 -14.50 -2.35
N VAL A 134 55.41 -14.78 -1.09
CA VAL A 134 56.36 -14.79 0.04
C VAL A 134 57.44 -15.86 -0.15
N ASN A 135 57.10 -17.04 -0.65
CA ASN A 135 58.09 -18.07 -0.98
C ASN A 135 59.03 -17.62 -2.11
N GLY A 136 58.49 -16.99 -3.16
CA GLY A 136 59.31 -16.43 -4.24
C GLY A 136 60.28 -15.35 -3.77
N LEU A 137 59.84 -14.48 -2.86
CA LEU A 137 60.72 -13.49 -2.22
C LEU A 137 61.82 -14.14 -1.37
N LYS A 138 61.50 -15.22 -0.65
CA LYS A 138 62.48 -15.98 0.12
C LYS A 138 63.55 -16.62 -0.79
N ASP A 139 63.14 -17.19 -1.91
CA ASP A 139 64.06 -17.79 -2.89
C ASP A 139 64.96 -16.72 -3.52
N THR A 140 64.39 -15.58 -3.90
CA THR A 140 65.16 -14.42 -4.39
C THR A 140 66.18 -13.94 -3.36
N THR A 141 65.78 -13.87 -2.08
CA THR A 141 66.67 -13.47 -0.98
C THR A 141 67.82 -14.47 -0.82
N LYS A 142 67.53 -15.78 -0.91
CA LYS A 142 68.57 -16.83 -0.86
C LYS A 142 69.56 -16.70 -2.02
N ASP A 143 69.08 -16.53 -3.25
CA ASP A 143 69.95 -16.33 -4.42
C ASP A 143 70.86 -15.12 -4.25
N LEU A 144 70.33 -13.99 -3.75
CA LEU A 144 71.15 -12.81 -3.46
C LEU A 144 72.23 -13.08 -2.40
N VAL A 145 71.90 -13.79 -1.31
CA VAL A 145 72.87 -14.16 -0.27
C VAL A 145 73.97 -15.07 -0.85
N ASP A 146 73.60 -16.07 -1.65
CA ASP A 146 74.54 -16.98 -2.29
C ASP A 146 75.47 -16.23 -3.27
N ARG A 147 74.93 -15.30 -4.07
CA ARG A 147 75.70 -14.41 -4.96
C ARG A 147 76.68 -13.52 -4.21
N ILE A 148 76.25 -12.90 -3.11
CA ILE A 148 77.12 -12.08 -2.25
C ILE A 148 78.25 -12.95 -1.69
N GLY A 149 77.95 -14.18 -1.24
CA GLY A 149 78.94 -15.15 -0.77
C GLY A 149 80.00 -15.46 -1.82
N ASN A 150 79.57 -15.77 -3.04
CA ASN A 150 80.47 -16.06 -4.17
C ASN A 150 81.34 -14.85 -4.53
N LEU A 151 80.75 -13.64 -4.62
CA LEU A 151 81.51 -12.41 -4.88
C LEU A 151 82.56 -12.13 -3.80
N ARG A 152 82.23 -12.37 -2.52
CA ARG A 152 83.20 -12.22 -1.42
C ARG A 152 84.33 -13.24 -1.53
N TYR A 153 84.01 -14.49 -1.85
CA TYR A 153 85.02 -15.54 -2.09
C TYR A 153 85.95 -15.17 -3.25
N ASP A 154 85.39 -14.75 -4.39
CA ASP A 154 86.16 -14.35 -5.57
C ASP A 154 87.05 -13.13 -5.29
N THR A 155 86.53 -12.15 -4.54
CA THR A 155 87.31 -10.97 -4.11
C THR A 155 88.48 -11.37 -3.23
N ILE A 156 88.26 -12.23 -2.22
CA ILE A 156 89.33 -12.73 -1.34
C ILE A 156 90.37 -13.50 -2.16
N LYS A 157 89.92 -14.40 -3.04
CA LYS A 157 90.79 -15.19 -3.92
C LYS A 157 91.66 -14.29 -4.80
N PHE A 158 91.08 -13.25 -5.41
CA PHE A 158 91.80 -12.26 -6.21
C PHE A 158 92.84 -11.49 -5.38
N VAL A 159 92.47 -11.01 -4.18
CA VAL A 159 93.38 -10.30 -3.27
C VAL A 159 94.56 -11.19 -2.84
N VAL A 160 94.30 -12.46 -2.51
CA VAL A 160 95.35 -13.43 -2.18
C VAL A 160 96.29 -13.67 -3.36
N TRP A 161 95.75 -13.90 -4.56
CA TRP A 161 96.57 -14.13 -5.77
C TRP A 161 97.43 -12.93 -6.15
N THR A 162 96.86 -11.72 -6.09
CA THR A 162 97.60 -10.48 -6.35
C THR A 162 98.68 -10.25 -5.30
N GLY A 163 98.38 -10.46 -4.01
CA GLY A 163 99.36 -10.39 -2.92
C GLY A 163 100.52 -11.38 -3.09
N VAL A 164 100.22 -12.66 -3.36
CA VAL A 164 101.24 -13.69 -3.65
C VAL A 164 102.10 -13.28 -4.85
N SER A 165 101.49 -12.76 -5.93
CA SER A 165 102.20 -12.32 -7.13
C SER A 165 103.16 -11.17 -6.86
N ILE A 166 102.76 -10.19 -6.03
CA ILE A 166 103.62 -9.08 -5.61
C ILE A 166 104.83 -9.59 -4.82
N VAL A 167 104.62 -10.50 -3.86
CA VAL A 167 105.70 -11.08 -3.05
C VAL A 167 106.70 -11.84 -3.93
N VAL A 168 106.20 -12.68 -4.85
CA VAL A 168 107.05 -13.39 -5.83
C VAL A 168 107.83 -12.41 -6.71
N PHE A 169 107.17 -11.38 -7.24
CA PHE A 169 107.80 -10.37 -8.09
C PHE A 169 108.95 -9.64 -7.37
N ILE A 170 108.72 -9.12 -6.15
CA ILE A 170 109.76 -8.46 -5.34
C ILE A 170 110.92 -9.43 -5.04
N GLY A 171 110.63 -10.67 -4.68
CA GLY A 171 111.65 -11.71 -4.44
C GLY A 171 112.55 -11.95 -5.66
N THR A 172 111.96 -12.02 -6.87
CA THR A 172 112.73 -12.19 -8.11
C THR A 172 113.59 -10.97 -8.45
N MET A 173 113.12 -9.75 -8.15
CA MET A 173 113.92 -8.53 -8.34
C MET A 173 115.12 -8.50 -7.38
N MET A 174 114.94 -8.85 -6.11
CA MET A 174 116.04 -8.93 -5.14
C MET A 174 117.08 -10.00 -5.54
N ALA A 175 116.64 -11.17 -5.99
CA ALA A 175 117.53 -12.23 -6.46
C ALA A 175 118.40 -11.77 -7.65
N LYS A 176 117.85 -10.97 -8.57
CA LYS A 176 118.60 -10.40 -9.70
C LYS A 176 119.50 -9.22 -9.29
N GLY A 177 119.06 -8.38 -8.35
CA GLY A 177 119.86 -7.26 -7.83
C GLY A 177 121.10 -7.73 -7.03
N PHE A 178 121.01 -8.88 -6.36
CA PHE A 178 122.14 -9.50 -5.64
C PHE A 178 123.25 -10.02 -6.58
N HIS A 179 122.96 -10.20 -7.88
CA HIS A 179 123.98 -10.52 -8.87
C HIS A 179 124.74 -9.28 -9.37
N TRP A 180 124.42 -8.08 -8.89
CA TRP A 180 125.02 -6.81 -9.33
C TRP A 180 125.71 -6.01 -8.19
N LEU A 181 125.85 -6.60 -7.00
CA LEU A 181 126.63 -6.09 -5.85
C LEU A 181 127.65 -7.13 -5.41
#